data_AF-A0A6L9SU28-F1
#
_entry.id   AF-A0A6L9SU28-F1
#
_cell.length_a   1.000
_cell.length_b   1.000
_cell.length_c   1.000
_cell.angle_alpha   90.00
_cell.angle_beta   90.00
_cell.angle_gamma   90.00
#
_symmetry.space_group_name_H-M   'P 1'
#
loop_
_entity.id
_entity.type
_entity.pdbx_description
1 polymer ?
#
loop_
_entity_poly.entity_id
_entity_poly.type
_entity_poly.pdbx_seq_one_letter_code
_entity_poly.pdbx_strand_id
1 'polypeptide(L)'
;MGALSITGKTMGSTSLNLKTGSITKTIPVTVKSTNLLSYGPAEASNLKATVTADGSLDLSSAGDVEVGRGVQWELDMSMLIGRTVTLSYEGSVPSAMIASVRKADTTGGASVYQGKNNQSFTVDASMKTLILRVYKGGSTAGPVSGNLKITLNEGTTALPWMRPDDTTLAGGGDLS
;
A
#
# COMPACT_ATOMS: atom_id res chain seq x y z
N MET A 1 38.35 8.29 -8.22
CA MET A 1 37.79 7.38 -7.19
C MET A 1 36.90 6.38 -7.90
N GLY A 2 37.13 5.08 -7.75
CA GLY A 2 36.26 4.04 -8.30
C GLY A 2 35.12 3.71 -7.32
N ALA A 3 33.93 3.44 -7.83
CA ALA A 3 32.77 3.03 -7.03
C ALA A 3 32.26 1.66 -7.48
N LEU A 4 31.79 0.85 -6.53
CA LEU A 4 31.05 -0.38 -6.79
C LEU A 4 29.55 -0.06 -6.68
N SER A 5 28.78 -0.39 -7.72
CA SER A 5 27.32 -0.30 -7.70
C SER A 5 26.73 -1.71 -7.60
N ILE A 6 25.86 -1.93 -6.63
CA ILE A 6 25.23 -3.22 -6.34
C ILE A 6 23.73 -2.97 -6.28
N THR A 7 22.95 -3.70 -7.09
CA THR A 7 21.49 -3.59 -7.14
C THR A 7 20.85 -4.86 -6.60
N GLY A 8 19.95 -4.71 -5.64
CA GLY A 8 19.11 -5.81 -5.16
C GLY A 8 18.01 -6.14 -6.15
N LYS A 9 17.79 -7.43 -6.45
CA LYS A 9 16.71 -7.88 -7.34
C LYS A 9 15.40 -8.16 -6.61
N THR A 10 15.48 -8.62 -5.37
CA THR A 10 14.34 -9.03 -4.56
C THR A 10 14.41 -8.37 -3.20
N MET A 11 13.25 -8.06 -2.61
CA MET A 11 13.17 -7.55 -1.24
C MET A 11 13.77 -8.54 -0.24
N GLY A 12 14.23 -8.03 0.90
CA GLY A 12 14.77 -8.84 1.99
C GLY A 12 16.14 -8.37 2.46
N SER A 13 16.72 -9.13 3.39
CA SER A 13 18.01 -8.83 3.99
C SER A 13 19.05 -9.85 3.55
N THR A 14 20.24 -9.35 3.25
CA THR A 14 21.42 -10.14 2.92
C THR A 14 22.66 -9.46 3.48
N SER A 15 23.83 -10.02 3.23
CA SER A 15 25.09 -9.39 3.58
C SER A 15 26.05 -9.40 2.39
N LEU A 16 26.75 -8.30 2.22
CA LEU A 16 27.87 -8.19 1.31
C LEU A 16 29.16 -8.47 2.09
N ASN A 17 29.86 -9.54 1.73
CA ASN A 17 31.16 -9.87 2.31
C ASN A 17 32.29 -9.35 1.44
N LEU A 18 33.01 -8.34 1.91
CA LEU A 18 34.23 -7.83 1.29
C LEU A 18 35.44 -8.55 1.88
N LYS A 19 36.16 -9.30 1.06
CA LYS A 19 37.35 -10.06 1.47
C LYS A 19 38.59 -9.54 0.77
N THR A 20 39.68 -9.38 1.53
CA THR A 20 41.02 -9.10 1.01
C THR A 20 42.04 -9.87 1.85
N GLY A 21 42.63 -10.93 1.27
CA GLY A 21 43.43 -11.90 2.02
C GLY A 21 42.63 -12.54 3.16
N SER A 22 43.12 -12.41 4.39
CA SER A 22 42.47 -12.90 5.62
C SER A 22 41.44 -11.92 6.21
N ILE A 23 41.36 -10.68 5.72
CA ILE A 23 40.44 -9.68 6.25
C ILE A 23 39.07 -9.87 5.61
N THR A 24 38.02 -10.02 6.44
CA THR A 24 36.62 -10.03 6.01
C THR A 24 35.87 -8.87 6.67
N LYS A 25 35.15 -8.08 5.87
CA LYS A 25 34.13 -7.15 6.33
C LYS A 25 32.76 -7.55 5.82
N THR A 26 31.82 -7.71 6.74
CA THR A 26 30.42 -8.04 6.44
C THR A 26 29.59 -6.77 6.54
N ILE A 27 28.95 -6.39 5.44
CA ILE A 27 28.07 -5.23 5.37
C ILE A 27 26.63 -5.74 5.24
N PRO A 28 25.74 -5.46 6.20
CA PRO A 28 24.32 -5.81 6.05
C PRO A 28 23.70 -4.96 4.94
N VAL A 29 22.88 -5.60 4.10
CA VAL A 29 22.15 -4.96 3.00
C VAL A 29 20.68 -5.34 3.12
N THR A 30 19.79 -4.35 3.10
CA THR A 30 18.35 -4.57 3.07
C THR A 30 17.77 -3.92 1.83
N VAL A 31 17.04 -4.70 1.04
CA VAL A 31 16.26 -4.24 -0.10
C VAL A 31 14.83 -4.05 0.39
N LYS A 32 14.37 -2.79 0.39
CA LYS A 32 13.04 -2.38 0.84
C LYS A 32 11.99 -2.57 -0.24
N SER A 33 10.73 -2.64 0.17
CA SER A 33 9.61 -2.68 -0.77
C SER A 33 9.53 -1.37 -1.55
N THR A 34 9.12 -1.48 -2.83
CA THR A 34 8.72 -0.30 -3.61
C THR A 34 7.30 0.15 -3.28
N ASN A 35 6.54 -0.70 -2.57
CA ASN A 35 5.22 -0.39 -2.07
C ASN A 35 5.32 0.38 -0.75
N LEU A 36 5.05 1.67 -0.82
CA LEU A 36 5.07 2.65 0.27
C LEU A 36 3.85 2.55 1.20
N LEU A 37 2.90 1.66 0.90
CA LEU A 37 1.77 1.43 1.80
C LEU A 37 2.21 0.71 3.07
N SER A 38 1.36 0.79 4.10
CA SER A 38 1.39 -0.08 5.27
C SER A 38 -0.05 -0.37 5.65
N TYR A 39 -0.36 -1.64 5.90
CA TYR A 39 -1.71 -2.08 6.26
C TYR A 39 -1.65 -3.43 6.97
N GLY A 40 -2.50 -3.66 7.95
CA GLY A 40 -2.64 -4.94 8.63
C GLY A 40 -4.09 -5.44 8.64
N PRO A 41 -4.37 -6.55 9.34
CA PRO A 41 -5.74 -7.01 9.53
C PRO A 41 -6.63 -5.90 10.12
N ALA A 42 -7.87 -5.81 9.62
CA ALA A 42 -8.84 -4.80 10.04
C ALA A 42 -10.27 -5.33 9.88
N GLU A 43 -11.19 -4.88 10.73
CA GLU A 43 -12.60 -5.21 10.64
C GLU A 43 -13.44 -4.00 11.05
N ALA A 44 -14.33 -3.56 10.16
CA ALA A 44 -15.26 -2.45 10.38
C ALA A 44 -16.39 -2.52 9.35
N SER A 45 -17.56 -1.97 9.68
CA SER A 45 -18.67 -1.84 8.71
C SER A 45 -19.02 -3.13 7.93
N ASN A 46 -19.09 -4.28 8.61
CA ASN A 46 -19.28 -5.63 8.03
C ASN A 46 -18.18 -6.12 7.08
N LEU A 47 -17.12 -5.33 6.85
CA LEU A 47 -15.98 -5.69 6.02
C LEU A 47 -14.82 -6.15 6.91
N LYS A 48 -14.29 -7.32 6.59
CA LYS A 48 -13.09 -7.89 7.17
C LYS A 48 -11.98 -7.91 6.12
N ALA A 49 -10.85 -7.32 6.45
CA ALA A 49 -9.62 -7.38 5.67
C ALA A 49 -8.59 -8.21 6.43
N THR A 50 -8.07 -9.25 5.78
CA THR A 50 -6.98 -10.08 6.33
C THR A 50 -5.77 -10.02 5.42
N VAL A 51 -4.59 -10.19 6.00
CA VAL A 51 -3.34 -10.23 5.23
C VAL A 51 -3.03 -11.68 4.88
N THR A 52 -2.93 -11.98 3.58
CA THR A 52 -2.54 -13.30 3.07
C THR A 52 -1.05 -13.57 3.26
N ALA A 53 -0.61 -14.81 3.00
CA ALA A 53 0.80 -15.18 3.07
C ALA A 53 1.71 -14.37 2.13
N ASP A 54 1.21 -13.95 0.96
CA ASP A 54 1.98 -13.10 0.04
C ASP A 54 1.94 -11.61 0.45
N GLY A 55 1.09 -11.21 1.40
CA GLY A 55 0.95 -9.85 1.92
C GLY A 55 -0.10 -8.99 1.24
N SER A 56 -0.95 -9.59 0.38
CA SER A 56 -2.12 -8.94 -0.19
C SER A 56 -3.28 -8.91 0.80
N LEU A 57 -4.30 -8.10 0.52
CA LEU A 57 -5.49 -7.97 1.37
C LEU A 57 -6.59 -8.91 0.86
N ASP A 58 -6.94 -9.93 1.63
CA ASP A 58 -8.14 -10.73 1.39
C ASP A 58 -9.34 -10.08 2.09
N LEU A 59 -10.34 -9.70 1.30
CA LEU A 59 -11.53 -8.99 1.73
C LEU A 59 -12.71 -9.95 1.77
N SER A 60 -13.44 -9.94 2.87
CA SER A 60 -14.67 -10.71 3.05
C SER A 60 -15.68 -9.90 3.86
N SER A 61 -16.96 -10.17 3.68
CA SER A 61 -18.02 -9.58 4.51
C SER A 61 -18.97 -10.64 5.06
N ALA A 62 -19.48 -10.40 6.27
CA ALA A 62 -20.49 -11.26 6.89
C ALA A 62 -21.92 -10.96 6.36
N GLY A 63 -22.08 -9.84 5.67
CA GLY A 63 -23.32 -9.37 5.06
C GLY A 63 -23.03 -8.23 4.11
N ASP A 64 -24.03 -7.38 3.85
CA ASP A 64 -23.84 -6.23 2.97
C ASP A 64 -22.93 -5.18 3.63
N VAL A 65 -21.96 -4.70 2.84
CA VAL A 65 -21.18 -3.51 3.15
C VAL A 65 -21.88 -2.33 2.52
N GLU A 66 -22.22 -1.32 3.31
CA GLU A 66 -22.89 -0.10 2.85
C GLU A 66 -21.97 0.76 1.98
N VAL A 67 -22.53 1.46 0.99
CA VAL A 67 -21.76 2.37 0.12
C VAL A 67 -21.08 3.45 0.96
N GLY A 68 -19.80 3.69 0.70
CA GLY A 68 -18.96 4.62 1.45
C GLY A 68 -18.36 4.03 2.73
N ARG A 69 -18.72 2.80 3.11
CA ARG A 69 -18.21 2.15 4.33
C ARG A 69 -17.14 1.11 4.03
N GLY A 70 -16.28 0.87 5.01
CA GLY A 70 -15.13 -0.03 4.88
C GLY A 70 -14.11 0.15 5.99
N VAL A 71 -12.85 -0.14 5.66
CA VAL A 71 -11.72 -0.12 6.60
C VAL A 71 -10.69 0.94 6.21
N GLN A 72 -9.89 1.37 7.19
CA GLN A 72 -8.86 2.37 6.98
C GLN A 72 -7.59 2.16 7.83
N TRP A 73 -6.49 2.76 7.37
CA TRP A 73 -5.18 2.81 8.02
C TRP A 73 -4.56 4.19 7.83
N GLU A 74 -3.86 4.68 8.84
CA GLU A 74 -3.14 5.95 8.79
C GLU A 74 -1.70 5.72 8.25
N LEU A 75 -1.28 6.54 7.29
CA LEU A 75 0.03 6.49 6.66
C LEU A 75 0.81 7.76 6.98
N ASP A 76 2.05 7.60 7.44
CA ASP A 76 3.01 8.70 7.53
C ASP A 76 3.67 8.93 6.16
N MET A 77 3.49 10.13 5.64
CA MET A 77 3.95 10.58 4.34
C MET A 77 5.00 11.70 4.46
N SER A 78 5.48 11.98 5.67
CA SER A 78 6.38 13.10 5.97
C SER A 78 7.67 13.07 5.13
N MET A 79 8.20 11.88 4.83
CA MET A 79 9.41 11.72 4.01
C MET A 79 9.18 11.92 2.49
N LEU A 80 7.92 12.00 2.06
CA LEU A 80 7.53 12.09 0.66
C LEU A 80 7.07 13.49 0.25
N ILE A 81 7.07 14.48 1.15
CA ILE A 81 6.68 15.85 0.82
C ILE A 81 7.51 16.38 -0.36
N GLY A 82 6.82 16.93 -1.36
CA GLY A 82 7.38 17.41 -2.62
C GLY A 82 7.60 16.33 -3.67
N ARG A 83 7.39 15.04 -3.33
CA ARG A 83 7.54 13.92 -4.26
C ARG A 83 6.21 13.54 -4.88
N THR A 84 6.28 13.01 -6.09
CA THR A 84 5.11 12.43 -6.77
C THR A 84 5.06 10.94 -6.49
N VAL A 85 3.87 10.44 -6.21
CA VAL A 85 3.58 9.02 -5.97
C VAL A 85 2.44 8.57 -6.88
N THR A 86 2.37 7.27 -7.16
CA THR A 86 1.32 6.64 -7.96
C THR A 86 0.63 5.54 -7.18
N LEU A 87 -0.69 5.65 -7.02
CA LEU A 87 -1.54 4.61 -6.47
C LEU A 87 -2.05 3.72 -7.61
N SER A 88 -1.87 2.41 -7.47
CA SER A 88 -2.30 1.41 -8.45
C SER A 88 -2.79 0.13 -7.78
N TYR A 89 -3.39 -0.75 -8.58
CA TYR A 89 -3.65 -2.14 -8.23
C TYR A 89 -3.16 -3.09 -9.32
N GLU A 90 -2.87 -4.33 -8.93
CA GLU A 90 -2.55 -5.44 -9.83
C GLU A 90 -3.73 -6.42 -9.90
N GLY A 91 -4.04 -6.92 -11.10
CA GLY A 91 -5.16 -7.84 -11.31
C GLY A 91 -6.52 -7.12 -11.33
N SER A 92 -7.36 -7.38 -10.33
CA SER A 92 -8.75 -6.89 -10.25
C SER A 92 -9.07 -6.29 -8.90
N VAL A 93 -10.03 -5.37 -8.87
CA VAL A 93 -10.60 -4.84 -7.61
C VAL A 93 -11.94 -5.51 -7.35
N PRO A 94 -12.15 -6.17 -6.19
CA PRO A 94 -13.36 -6.96 -5.93
C PRO A 94 -14.59 -6.08 -5.66
N SER A 95 -15.79 -6.62 -5.91
CA SER A 95 -17.11 -6.11 -5.44
C SER A 95 -17.36 -4.59 -5.51
N ALA A 96 -16.90 -3.93 -6.57
CA ALA A 96 -16.98 -2.46 -6.73
C ALA A 96 -16.33 -1.68 -5.57
N MET A 97 -15.31 -2.27 -4.93
CA MET A 97 -14.52 -1.62 -3.90
C MET A 97 -13.69 -0.49 -4.53
N ILE A 98 -13.39 0.49 -3.69
CA ILE A 98 -12.48 1.59 -3.99
C ILE A 98 -11.34 1.53 -2.97
N ALA A 99 -10.11 1.58 -3.46
CA ALA A 99 -8.94 1.83 -2.62
C ALA A 99 -8.48 3.27 -2.82
N SER A 100 -8.28 4.01 -1.74
CA SER A 100 -7.83 5.41 -1.83
C SER A 100 -6.76 5.71 -0.81
N VAL A 101 -5.80 6.55 -1.19
CA VAL A 101 -4.84 7.16 -0.28
C VAL A 101 -5.11 8.65 -0.32
N ARG A 102 -5.74 9.18 0.72
CA ARG A 102 -6.25 10.55 0.74
C ARG A 102 -6.14 11.20 2.09
N LYS A 103 -6.19 12.53 2.10
CA LYS A 103 -6.38 13.28 3.34
C LYS A 103 -7.69 12.87 4.03
N ALA A 104 -7.75 13.08 5.34
CA ALA A 104 -8.94 12.80 6.13
C ALA A 104 -10.17 13.53 5.57
N ASP A 105 -10.01 14.81 5.21
CA ASP A 105 -11.01 15.69 4.59
C ASP A 105 -11.29 15.40 3.10
N THR A 106 -10.62 14.41 2.51
CA THR A 106 -10.74 13.98 1.11
C THR A 106 -10.24 14.96 0.02
N THR A 107 -9.75 16.14 0.39
CA THR A 107 -9.40 17.22 -0.56
C THR A 107 -8.06 17.02 -1.29
N GLY A 108 -7.42 15.85 -1.14
CA GLY A 108 -6.22 15.50 -1.89
C GLY A 108 -5.84 14.02 -1.74
N GLY A 109 -4.94 13.57 -2.60
CA GLY A 109 -4.56 12.16 -2.78
C GLY A 109 -5.20 11.53 -4.02
N ALA A 110 -5.27 10.20 -4.05
CA ALA A 110 -5.77 9.43 -5.19
C ALA A 110 -6.71 8.30 -4.78
N SER A 111 -7.49 7.81 -5.75
CA SER A 111 -8.36 6.64 -5.60
C SER A 111 -8.26 5.77 -6.84
N VAL A 112 -8.24 4.45 -6.65
CA VAL A 112 -8.31 3.44 -7.69
C VAL A 112 -9.48 2.49 -7.45
N TYR A 113 -10.05 2.00 -8.53
CA TYR A 113 -11.15 1.03 -8.55
C TYR A 113 -11.19 0.34 -9.92
N GLN A 114 -12.05 -0.66 -10.08
CA GLN A 114 -12.13 -1.39 -11.35
C GLN A 114 -12.38 -0.44 -12.53
N GLY A 115 -11.45 -0.40 -13.49
CA GLY A 115 -11.51 0.49 -14.65
C GLY A 115 -10.88 1.88 -14.45
N LYS A 116 -10.45 2.22 -13.22
CA LYS A 116 -9.64 3.40 -12.92
C LYS A 116 -8.41 3.01 -12.10
N ASN A 117 -7.28 2.87 -12.78
CA ASN A 117 -6.01 2.47 -12.18
C ASN A 117 -4.93 3.54 -12.40
N ASN A 118 -3.76 3.39 -11.76
CA ASN A 118 -2.55 4.18 -12.00
C ASN A 118 -2.76 5.69 -11.84
N GLN A 119 -3.14 6.11 -10.63
CA GLN A 119 -3.49 7.49 -10.31
C GLN A 119 -2.36 8.15 -9.53
N SER A 120 -1.69 9.12 -10.14
CA SER A 120 -0.58 9.85 -9.54
C SER A 120 -1.02 11.14 -8.85
N PHE A 121 -0.32 11.50 -7.77
CA PHE A 121 -0.46 12.78 -7.09
C PHE A 121 0.86 13.21 -6.44
N THR A 122 1.06 14.51 -6.26
CA THR A 122 2.21 15.04 -5.52
C THR A 122 1.83 15.23 -4.06
N VAL A 123 2.68 14.73 -3.16
CA VAL A 123 2.49 14.90 -1.71
C VAL A 123 2.89 16.32 -1.34
N ASP A 124 1.91 17.15 -0.96
CA ASP A 124 2.17 18.52 -0.49
C ASP A 124 2.42 18.59 1.02
N ALA A 125 2.75 19.78 1.53
CA ALA A 125 3.08 19.98 2.95
C ALA A 125 1.90 19.73 3.91
N SER A 126 0.65 19.73 3.43
CA SER A 126 -0.54 19.39 4.20
C SER A 126 -0.81 17.88 4.27
N MET A 127 -0.12 17.09 3.45
CA MET A 127 -0.29 15.64 3.32
C MET A 127 0.70 14.84 4.18
N LYS A 128 1.10 15.33 5.36
CA LYS A 128 1.99 14.57 6.25
C LYS A 128 1.39 13.25 6.71
N THR A 129 0.07 13.25 6.86
CA THR A 129 -0.73 12.08 7.19
C THR A 129 -1.76 11.88 6.08
N LEU A 130 -1.77 10.69 5.49
CA LEU A 130 -2.82 10.26 4.57
C LEU A 130 -3.49 9.01 5.13
N ILE A 131 -4.73 8.78 4.74
CA ILE A 131 -5.51 7.62 5.12
C ILE A 131 -5.61 6.71 3.91
N LEU A 132 -5.09 5.50 4.04
CA LEU A 132 -5.46 4.40 3.16
C LEU A 132 -6.86 3.94 3.55
N ARG A 133 -7.80 3.98 2.61
CA ARG A 133 -9.17 3.51 2.78
C ARG A 133 -9.47 2.44 1.75
N VAL A 134 -10.11 1.36 2.18
CA VAL A 134 -10.66 0.32 1.30
C VAL A 134 -12.13 0.18 1.64
N TYR A 135 -12.99 0.62 0.72
CA TYR A 135 -14.41 0.82 1.02
C TYR A 135 -15.32 0.50 -0.16
N LYS A 136 -16.59 0.22 0.14
CA LYS A 136 -17.59 -0.13 -0.86
C LYS A 136 -17.94 1.10 -1.70
N GLY A 137 -17.73 1.00 -2.99
CA GLY A 137 -18.23 1.96 -3.98
C GLY A 137 -19.55 1.51 -4.62
N GLY A 138 -19.84 2.08 -5.79
CA GLY A 138 -21.08 1.82 -6.53
C GLY A 138 -22.30 2.53 -5.93
N SER A 139 -23.49 2.10 -6.33
CA SER A 139 -24.77 2.71 -5.93
C SER A 139 -25.59 1.88 -4.95
N THR A 140 -25.19 0.63 -4.68
CA THR A 140 -25.90 -0.28 -3.78
C THR A 140 -24.95 -0.94 -2.81
N ALA A 141 -25.43 -1.16 -1.59
CA ALA A 141 -24.80 -2.07 -0.64
C ALA A 141 -24.73 -3.49 -1.23
N GLY A 142 -23.81 -4.30 -0.72
CA GLY A 142 -23.70 -5.68 -1.17
C GLY A 142 -22.55 -6.44 -0.52
N PRO A 143 -22.50 -7.76 -0.73
CA PRO A 143 -21.45 -8.60 -0.17
C PRO A 143 -20.10 -8.33 -0.86
N VAL A 144 -19.03 -8.46 -0.10
CA VAL A 144 -17.65 -8.30 -0.55
C VAL A 144 -16.92 -9.61 -0.39
N SER A 145 -16.29 -10.08 -1.47
CA SER A 145 -15.35 -11.19 -1.43
C SER A 145 -14.30 -11.00 -2.50
N GLY A 146 -13.03 -11.14 -2.13
CA GLY A 146 -11.92 -11.22 -3.06
C GLY A 146 -10.64 -10.59 -2.54
N ASN A 147 -9.57 -10.84 -3.28
CA ASN A 147 -8.24 -10.38 -2.93
C ASN A 147 -7.91 -9.05 -3.61
N LEU A 148 -7.15 -8.21 -2.92
CA LEU A 148 -6.75 -6.89 -3.36
C LEU A 148 -5.22 -6.72 -3.23
N LYS A 149 -4.59 -6.45 -4.37
CA LYS A 149 -3.16 -6.11 -4.50
C LYS A 149 -3.00 -4.64 -4.85
N ILE A 150 -2.95 -3.79 -3.82
CA ILE A 150 -2.74 -2.33 -3.97
C ILE A 150 -1.28 -1.94 -3.75
N THR A 151 -0.84 -0.94 -4.49
CA THR A 151 0.51 -0.39 -4.40
C THR A 151 0.47 1.12 -4.44
N LEU A 152 1.27 1.74 -3.57
CA LEU A 152 1.67 3.14 -3.71
C LEU A 152 3.17 3.16 -3.96
N ASN A 153 3.62 3.67 -5.10
CA ASN A 153 5.06 3.77 -5.38
C ASN A 153 5.46 5.21 -5.69
N GLU A 154 6.72 5.55 -5.44
CA GLU A 154 7.28 6.84 -5.85
C GLU A 154 7.38 6.93 -7.38
N GLY A 155 7.14 8.12 -7.93
CA GLY A 155 7.13 8.40 -9.37
C GLY A 155 5.72 8.45 -9.98
N THR A 156 5.68 8.69 -11.29
CA THR A 156 4.45 8.79 -12.11
C THR A 156 4.07 7.50 -12.82
N THR A 157 4.91 6.46 -12.69
CA THR A 157 4.73 5.18 -13.37
C THR A 157 4.34 4.13 -12.35
N ALA A 158 3.26 3.39 -12.60
CA ALA A 158 2.89 2.27 -11.76
C ALA A 158 3.94 1.16 -11.85
N LEU A 159 4.36 0.65 -10.70
CA LEU A 159 5.24 -0.51 -10.60
C LEU A 159 4.43 -1.79 -10.35
N PRO A 160 4.99 -2.97 -10.69
CA PRO A 160 4.39 -4.24 -10.31
C PRO A 160 4.14 -4.32 -8.80
N TRP A 161 3.09 -5.04 -8.40
CA TRP A 161 2.76 -5.12 -6.99
C TRP A 161 3.88 -5.82 -6.21
N MET A 162 4.22 -5.25 -5.06
CA MET A 162 5.14 -5.83 -4.10
C MET A 162 4.50 -5.78 -2.72
N ARG A 163 4.71 -6.83 -1.92
CA ARG A 163 4.31 -6.85 -0.52
C ARG A 163 4.85 -5.61 0.21
N PRO A 164 4.02 -4.86 0.98
CA PRO A 164 4.51 -3.80 1.85
C PRO A 164 5.58 -4.27 2.83
N ASP A 165 6.46 -3.37 3.25
CA ASP A 165 7.42 -3.70 4.31
C ASP A 165 6.71 -3.99 5.65
N ASP A 166 5.64 -3.25 5.96
CA ASP A 166 4.80 -3.46 7.15
C ASP A 166 3.40 -3.93 6.75
N THR A 167 3.07 -5.17 7.12
CA THR A 167 1.73 -5.74 6.96
C THR A 167 1.03 -6.00 8.29
N THR A 168 1.42 -5.28 9.34
CA THR A 168 0.97 -5.48 10.73
C THR A 168 0.32 -4.23 11.32
N LEU A 169 0.34 -3.11 10.60
CA LEU A 169 -0.28 -1.85 11.00
C LEU A 169 -1.75 -2.06 11.35
N ALA A 170 -2.10 -1.81 12.60
CA ALA A 170 -3.48 -1.93 13.05
C ALA A 170 -4.38 -1.02 12.22
N GLY A 171 -5.39 -1.61 11.58
CA GLY A 171 -6.44 -0.88 10.89
C GLY A 171 -7.73 -0.88 11.69
N GLY A 172 -8.72 -0.21 11.11
CA GLY A 172 -10.05 -0.09 11.71
C GLY A 172 -10.42 1.36 11.97
N GLY A 173 -11.70 1.57 12.17
CA GLY A 173 -12.34 2.89 12.17
C GLY A 173 -13.40 2.93 11.09
N ASP A 174 -14.63 3.24 11.49
CA ASP A 174 -15.72 3.40 10.54
C ASP A 174 -15.50 4.67 9.71
N LEU A 175 -15.59 4.51 8.40
CA LEU A 175 -15.68 5.66 7.49
C LEU A 175 -17.05 6.31 7.71
N SER A 176 -17.08 7.50 8.34
CA SER A 176 -18.29 8.29 8.61
C SER A 176 -18.53 9.37 7.57
#